data_AF-A0A951W980-F1
#
_entry.id   AF-A0A951W980-F1
#
_cell.length_a   1.000
_cell.length_b   1.000
_cell.length_c   1.000
_cell.angle_alpha   90.00
_cell.angle_beta   90.00
_cell.angle_gamma   90.00
#
_symmetry.space_group_name_H-M   'P 1'
#
loop_
_entity.id
_entity.type
_entity.pdbx_description
1 polymer ?
#
loop_
_entity_poly.entity_id
_entity_poly.type
_entity_poly.pdbx_seq_one_letter_code
_entity_poly.pdbx_strand_id
1 'polypeptide(L)' 'MKTVNDISKQNIPLVAIDKSLDKLRDKIMFPEKLEKANKVLSTAKLPKNKHRN' A
#
# COMPACT_ATOMS: atom_id res chain seq x y z
N MET A 1 -7.16 17.19 15.44
CA MET A 1 -6.36 16.78 14.26
C MET A 1 -5.10 16.13 14.77
N LYS A 2 -4.83 14.85 14.47
CA LYS A 2 -3.62 14.17 14.96
C LYS A 2 -2.41 14.74 14.22
N THR A 3 -1.39 15.19 14.96
CA THR A 3 -0.18 15.78 14.37
C THR A 3 0.77 14.67 13.90
N VAL A 4 1.74 15.00 13.04
CA VAL A 4 2.74 14.03 12.53
C VAL A 4 3.50 13.36 13.70
N ASN A 5 3.70 14.08 14.80
CA ASN A 5 4.33 13.60 16.03
C ASN A 5 3.48 12.57 16.81
N ASP A 6 2.18 12.48 16.54
CA ASP A 6 1.29 11.48 17.15
C ASP A 6 1.24 10.17 16.34
N ILE A 7 1.78 10.18 15.12
CA ILE A 7 1.85 9.02 14.23
C ILE A 7 3.03 8.11 14.64
N SER A 8 4.18 8.68 15.00
CA SER A 8 5.35 7.91 15.46
C SER A 8 5.13 7.17 16.78
N LYS A 9 4.19 7.64 17.62
CA LYS A 9 3.81 7.00 18.90
C LYS A 9 2.94 5.76 18.72
N GLN A 10 2.32 5.60 17.55
CA GLN A 10 1.62 4.36 17.22
C GLN A 10 2.70 3.41 16.73
N ASN A 11 2.92 2.28 17.42
CA ASN A 11 3.85 1.20 17.02
C ASN A 11 3.36 0.50 15.73
N ILE A 12 3.09 1.28 14.69
CA ILE A 12 2.59 0.89 13.38
C ILE A 12 3.68 1.32 12.39
N PRO A 13 4.22 0.41 11.58
CA PRO A 13 5.20 0.78 10.57
C PRO A 13 4.60 1.80 9.61
N LEU A 14 5.15 3.02 9.62
CA LEU A 14 4.74 4.09 8.73
C LEU A 14 5.36 3.84 7.37
N VAL A 15 4.56 3.38 6.41
CA VAL A 15 4.98 3.28 5.02
C VAL A 15 4.60 4.57 4.30
N ALA A 16 5.59 5.37 3.94
CA ALA A 16 5.41 6.56 3.10
C ALA A 16 5.79 6.22 1.65
N ILE A 17 4.94 6.57 0.70
CA ILE A 17 5.26 6.46 -0.73
C ILE A 17 5.89 7.78 -1.15
N ASP A 18 7.11 7.72 -1.69
CA ASP A 18 7.77 8.88 -2.26
C ASP A 18 7.04 9.33 -3.53
N LYS A 19 6.58 10.59 -3.55
CA LYS A 19 5.90 11.20 -4.71
C LYS A 19 6.79 11.26 -5.95
N SER A 20 8.11 11.24 -5.79
CA SER A 20 9.04 11.18 -6.93
C SER A 20 8.84 9.93 -7.80
N LEU A 21 8.20 8.88 -7.26
CA LEU A 21 7.89 7.64 -7.93
C LEU A 21 6.64 7.71 -8.81
N ASP A 22 5.81 8.76 -8.71
CA ASP A 22 4.60 8.93 -9.53
C ASP A 22 4.91 8.95 -11.03
N LYS A 23 6.12 9.37 -11.41
CA LYS A 23 6.62 9.31 -12.79
C LYS A 23 6.64 7.90 -13.40
N LEU A 24 6.56 6.86 -12.56
CA LEU A 24 6.59 5.45 -12.98
C LEU A 24 5.19 4.82 -13.01
N ARG A 25 4.13 5.57 -12.67
CA ARG A 25 2.78 5.05 -12.47
C ARG A 25 2.20 4.35 -13.69
N ASP A 26 2.43 4.92 -14.87
CA ASP A 26 1.93 4.37 -16.14
C ASP A 26 2.92 3.42 -16.82
N LYS A 27 4.05 3.14 -16.16
CA LYS A 27 5.10 2.27 -16.70
C LYS A 27 5.07 0.90 -16.05
N ILE A 28 4.77 -0.13 -16.84
CA ILE A 28 4.91 -1.53 -16.40
C ILE A 28 6.39 -1.90 -16.41
N MET A 29 7.01 -1.90 -15.23
CA MET A 29 8.43 -2.25 -15.07
C MET A 29 8.66 -3.76 -14.89
N PHE A 30 7.65 -4.50 -14.41
CA PHE A 30 7.77 -5.92 -14.06
C PHE A 30 6.52 -6.71 -14.50
N PRO A 31 6.38 -7.02 -15.80
CA PRO A 31 5.18 -7.63 -16.35
C PRO A 31 4.84 -9.00 -15.72
N GLU A 32 5.83 -9.89 -15.55
CA GLU A 32 5.61 -11.21 -14.94
C GLU A 32 5.18 -11.11 -13.46
N LYS A 33 5.77 -10.18 -12.71
CA LYS A 33 5.40 -9.93 -11.31
C LYS A 33 4.00 -9.32 -11.21
N LEU A 34 3.64 -8.45 -12.15
CA LEU A 34 2.31 -7.86 -12.24
C LEU A 34 1.24 -8.93 -12.47
N GLU A 35 1.46 -9.83 -13.42
CA GLU A 35 0.55 -10.95 -13.68
C GLU A 35 0.39 -11.85 -12.45
N LYS A 36 1.51 -12.24 -11.83
CA LYS A 36 1.49 -13.07 -10.62
C LYS A 36 0.76 -12.37 -9.46
N ALA A 37 0.99 -11.07 -9.27
CA ALA A 37 0.31 -10.29 -8.24
C ALA A 37 -1.21 -10.26 -8.49
N ASN A 38 -1.65 -10.04 -9.73
CA ASN A 38 -3.07 -10.05 -10.09
C ASN A 38 -3.73 -11.42 -9.81
N LYS A 39 -3.04 -12.52 -10.12
CA LYS A 39 -3.52 -13.88 -9.81
C LYS A 39 -3.61 -14.16 -8.31
N VAL A 40 -2.65 -13.66 -7.53
CA VAL A 40 -2.70 -13.79 -6.07
C VAL A 40 -3.84 -12.95 -5.50
N LEU A 41 -4.01 -11.71 -5.96
CA LEU A 41 -5.06 -10.81 -5.49
C LEU A 41 -6.47 -11.31 -5.83
N SER A 42 -6.66 -12.01 -6.95
CA SER A 42 -7.97 -12.57 -7.32
C SER A 42 -8.37 -13.78 -6.47
N THR A 43 -7.39 -14.48 -5.88
CA THR A 43 -7.61 -15.69 -5.08
C THR A 43 -7.50 -15.44 -3.58
N ALA A 44 -6.75 -14.40 -3.18
CA ALA A 44 -6.54 -14.05 -1.78
C ALA A 44 -7.80 -13.44 -1.16
N LYS A 45 -8.16 -13.91 0.04
CA LYS A 45 -9.15 -13.22 0.87
C LYS A 45 -8.47 -12.02 1.53
N LEU A 46 -8.90 -10.81 1.17
CA LEU A 46 -8.47 -9.61 1.87
C LEU A 46 -9.01 -9.62 3.31
N PRO A 47 -8.25 -9.13 4.29
CA PRO A 47 -8.76 -8.97 5.66
C PRO A 47 -10.01 -8.09 5.63
N LYS A 48 -11.00 -8.42 6.47
CA LYS A 48 -12.22 -7.61 6.57
C LYS A 48 -11.82 -6.19 6.93
N ASN A 49 -12.35 -5.21 6.19
CA ASN A 49 -12.18 -3.80 6.52
C ASN A 49 -12.67 -3.58 7.95
N LYS A 50 -11.73 -3.36 8.87
CA LYS A 50 -12.05 -2.91 10.22
C LYS A 50 -12.37 -1.42 10.11
N HIS A 51 -13.58 -1.09 9.67
CA HIS A 51 -14.12 0.25 9.89
C HIS A 51 -14.04 0.49 11.39
N ARG A 52 -13.14 1.38 11.80
CA ARG A 52 -13.18 1.98 13.13
C ARG A 52 -14.33 2.99 13.06
N ASN A 53 -15.42 2.70 13.77
CA ASN A 53 -16.45 3.69 14.08
C ASN A 53 -15.82 4.88 14.81
#